data_AF-A0A5B8TNS3-F1
#
_entry.id   AF-A0A5B8TNS3-F1
#
_cell.length_a   1.000
_cell.length_b   1.000
_cell.length_c   1.000
_cell.angle_alpha   90.00
_cell.angle_beta   90.00
_cell.angle_gamma   90.00
#
_symmetry.space_group_name_H-M   'P 1'
#
loop_
_entity.id
_entity.type
_entity.pdbx_description
1 polymer ?
#
loop_
_entity_poly.entity_id
_entity_poly.type
_entity_poly.pdbx_seq_one_letter_code
_entity_poly.pdbx_strand_id
1 'polypeptide(L)'
;MQKRISKRRSWLINAIIFIASFYAFRLVFDGCMNGNFNNTLALGGAVIVTGIIFWWQQRQPQAAKNLKNVDQTMLTHYRKAGMSDEDIQFFRETMSTAKDQIDQLNQNMQSVPKLRAIELHSEPVKVSRAIFKTIVAEPQKLHAASDFLYRHLPTMVDLTEKHIAISKHEVKDKDTYTVLDKSATVISDLAQQFRDDYEALVADDLSDIDVDITLAQAALKKSQTAAKESNDDEQ
;
A
#
# COMPACT_ATOMS: atom_id res chain seq x y z
N MET A 1 -15.23 -2.83 -19.74
CA MET A 1 -16.30 -3.87 -19.79
C MET A 1 -15.99 -5.16 -18.99
N GLN A 2 -14.73 -5.60 -18.88
CA GLN A 2 -14.37 -6.88 -18.24
C GLN A 2 -14.44 -6.93 -16.69
N LYS A 3 -14.35 -5.77 -15.99
CA LYS A 3 -14.33 -5.72 -14.51
C LYS A 3 -15.68 -6.07 -13.85
N ARG A 4 -16.80 -5.90 -14.57
CA ARG A 4 -18.15 -6.29 -14.08
C ARG A 4 -18.42 -7.78 -14.20
N ILE A 5 -17.68 -8.50 -15.05
CA ILE A 5 -17.92 -9.93 -15.34
C ILE A 5 -17.29 -10.82 -14.26
N SER A 6 -16.09 -10.48 -13.74
CA SER A 6 -15.44 -11.26 -12.67
C SER A 6 -16.16 -11.13 -11.33
N LYS A 7 -16.61 -9.93 -10.96
CA LYS A 7 -17.38 -9.69 -9.73
C LYS A 7 -18.73 -10.42 -9.75
N ARG A 8 -19.36 -10.55 -10.93
CA ARG A 8 -20.57 -11.36 -11.16
C ARG A 8 -20.29 -12.86 -11.02
N ARG A 9 -19.15 -13.38 -11.51
CA ARG A 9 -18.79 -14.81 -11.35
C ARG A 9 -18.55 -15.18 -9.88
N SER A 10 -17.87 -14.34 -9.09
CA SER A 10 -17.71 -14.57 -7.65
C SER A 10 -19.03 -14.47 -6.87
N TRP A 11 -19.93 -13.56 -7.27
CA TRP A 11 -21.26 -13.49 -6.67
C TRP A 11 -22.10 -14.73 -6.97
N LEU A 12 -22.03 -15.27 -8.19
CA LEU A 12 -22.71 -16.51 -8.57
C LEU A 12 -22.15 -17.73 -7.84
N ILE A 13 -20.83 -17.83 -7.66
CA ILE A 13 -20.22 -18.94 -6.91
C ILE A 13 -20.63 -18.87 -5.43
N ASN A 14 -20.57 -17.68 -4.81
CA ASN A 14 -21.03 -17.50 -3.43
C ASN A 14 -22.53 -17.76 -3.28
N ALA A 15 -23.35 -17.40 -4.26
CA ALA A 15 -24.78 -17.69 -4.27
C ALA A 15 -25.05 -19.20 -4.37
N ILE A 16 -24.31 -19.94 -5.22
CA ILE A 16 -24.44 -21.39 -5.34
C ILE A 16 -24.05 -22.09 -4.03
N ILE A 17 -22.97 -21.65 -3.38
CA ILE A 17 -22.55 -22.17 -2.06
C ILE A 17 -23.62 -21.88 -1.01
N PHE A 18 -24.18 -20.67 -0.98
CA PHE A 18 -25.24 -20.31 -0.04
C PHE A 18 -26.52 -21.12 -0.25
N ILE A 19 -26.90 -21.37 -1.51
CA ILE A 19 -28.05 -22.21 -1.88
C ILE A 19 -27.79 -23.68 -1.48
N ALA A 20 -26.60 -24.21 -1.74
CA ALA A 20 -26.23 -25.56 -1.36
C ALA A 20 -26.20 -25.74 0.17
N SER A 21 -25.65 -24.77 0.91
CA SER A 21 -25.68 -24.75 2.37
C SER A 21 -27.10 -24.61 2.93
N PHE A 22 -27.98 -23.83 2.28
CA PHE A 22 -29.38 -23.70 2.68
C PHE A 22 -30.15 -25.03 2.50
N TYR A 23 -29.93 -25.74 1.40
CA TYR A 23 -30.52 -27.07 1.18
C TYR A 23 -29.97 -28.13 2.13
N ALA A 24 -28.66 -28.11 2.41
CA ALA A 24 -28.06 -28.99 3.40
C ALA A 24 -28.62 -28.72 4.81
N PHE A 25 -28.80 -27.45 5.17
CA PHE A 25 -29.41 -27.04 6.43
C PHE A 25 -30.87 -27.50 6.53
N ARG A 26 -31.65 -27.40 5.45
CA ARG A 26 -33.04 -27.88 5.42
C ARG A 26 -33.13 -29.40 5.60
N LEU A 27 -32.22 -30.16 5.00
CA LEU A 27 -32.13 -31.62 5.15
C LEU A 27 -31.80 -32.04 6.59
N VAL A 28 -30.91 -31.29 7.25
CA VAL A 28 -30.57 -31.48 8.67
C VAL A 28 -31.74 -31.06 9.58
N PHE A 29 -32.45 -29.98 9.26
CA PHE A 29 -33.56 -29.46 10.06
C PHE A 29 -34.83 -30.36 9.97
N ASP A 30 -35.18 -30.85 8.78
CA ASP A 30 -36.29 -31.80 8.58
C ASP A 30 -35.99 -33.17 9.23
N GLY A 31 -34.72 -33.59 9.22
CA GLY A 31 -34.28 -34.80 9.94
C GLY A 31 -34.33 -34.67 11.46
N CYS A 32 -34.19 -33.46 12.01
CA CYS A 32 -34.16 -33.20 13.45
C CYS A 32 -35.55 -33.09 14.09
N MET A 33 -36.58 -32.74 13.32
CA MET A 33 -37.98 -32.61 13.81
C MET A 33 -38.79 -33.91 13.71
N ASN A 34 -38.38 -34.89 12.90
CA ASN A 34 -39.20 -36.08 12.59
C ASN A 34 -38.70 -37.40 13.24
N GLY A 35 -37.86 -37.31 14.27
CA GLY A 35 -37.62 -38.39 15.25
C GLY A 35 -36.89 -39.66 14.80
N ASN A 36 -36.51 -39.81 13.53
CA ASN A 36 -35.83 -41.02 13.04
C ASN A 36 -34.35 -40.74 12.73
N PHE A 37 -33.51 -40.82 13.76
CA PHE A 37 -32.07 -40.60 13.64
C PHE A 37 -31.33 -41.94 13.65
N ASN A 38 -31.12 -42.52 12.47
CA ASN A 38 -30.17 -43.63 12.31
C ASN A 38 -29.14 -43.29 11.23
N ASN A 39 -28.39 -42.21 11.42
CA ASN A 39 -27.13 -42.00 10.72
C ASN A 39 -26.21 -40.97 11.42
N THR A 40 -25.60 -41.38 12.54
CA THR A 40 -24.55 -40.63 13.26
C THR A 40 -23.26 -40.46 12.45
N LEU A 41 -23.12 -41.15 11.31
CA LEU A 41 -21.94 -41.06 10.45
C LEU A 41 -21.94 -39.83 9.52
N ALA A 42 -23.13 -39.32 9.15
CA ALA A 42 -23.25 -38.24 8.16
C ALA A 42 -22.90 -36.86 8.73
N LEU A 43 -23.22 -36.59 10.00
CA LEU A 43 -22.88 -35.33 10.67
C LEU A 43 -21.38 -35.21 10.95
N GLY A 44 -20.73 -36.32 11.34
CA GLY A 44 -19.28 -36.35 11.57
C GLY A 44 -18.49 -36.04 10.30
N GLY A 45 -18.90 -36.61 9.15
CA GLY A 45 -18.26 -36.35 7.87
C GLY A 45 -18.34 -34.88 7.43
N ALA A 46 -19.49 -34.22 7.63
CA ALA A 46 -19.69 -32.84 7.21
C ALA A 46 -18.83 -31.82 8.01
N VAL A 47 -18.62 -32.07 9.30
CA VAL A 47 -17.79 -31.20 10.15
C VAL A 47 -16.30 -31.36 9.82
N ILE A 48 -15.85 -32.58 9.50
CA ILE A 48 -14.46 -32.83 9.11
C ILE A 48 -14.16 -32.20 7.75
N VAL A 49 -15.06 -32.31 6.77
CA VAL A 49 -14.87 -31.70 5.45
C VAL A 49 -14.84 -30.17 5.53
N THR A 50 -15.73 -29.55 6.31
CA THR A 50 -15.72 -28.09 6.50
C THR A 50 -14.50 -27.61 7.29
N GLY A 51 -14.05 -28.36 8.29
CA GLY A 51 -12.81 -28.08 9.02
C GLY A 51 -11.55 -28.19 8.14
N ILE A 52 -11.47 -29.21 7.29
CA ILE A 52 -10.36 -29.39 6.35
C ILE A 52 -10.36 -28.27 5.31
N ILE A 53 -11.52 -27.90 4.75
CA ILE A 53 -11.62 -26.80 3.77
C ILE A 53 -11.25 -25.45 4.42
N PHE A 54 -11.71 -25.18 5.64
CA PHE A 54 -11.36 -23.95 6.37
C PHE A 54 -9.86 -23.89 6.70
N TRP A 55 -9.27 -25.01 7.13
CA TRP A 55 -7.84 -25.13 7.37
C TRP A 55 -7.01 -25.01 6.09
N TRP A 56 -7.51 -25.52 4.96
CA TRP A 56 -6.88 -25.35 3.65
C TRP A 56 -7.01 -23.92 3.13
N GLN A 57 -8.14 -23.26 3.38
CA GLN A 57 -8.39 -21.86 3.00
C GLN A 57 -7.54 -20.89 3.82
N GLN A 58 -7.28 -21.20 5.10
CA GLN A 58 -6.44 -20.38 5.98
C GLN A 58 -4.93 -20.65 5.80
N ARG A 59 -4.56 -21.78 5.16
CA ARG A 59 -3.17 -22.16 4.86
C ARG A 59 -2.80 -22.08 3.38
N GLN A 60 -3.56 -21.40 2.53
CA GLN A 60 -3.05 -21.12 1.19
C GLN A 60 -1.83 -20.19 1.33
N PRO A 61 -0.59 -20.64 1.03
CA PRO A 61 0.48 -19.68 0.81
C PRO A 61 -0.01 -18.79 -0.32
N GLN A 62 0.10 -17.47 -0.16
CA GLN A 62 -0.33 -16.47 -1.14
C GLN A 62 0.04 -16.97 -2.54
N ALA A 63 -0.94 -17.56 -3.25
CA ALA A 63 -0.68 -18.18 -4.53
C ALA A 63 -0.16 -17.04 -5.39
N ALA A 64 1.09 -17.15 -5.85
CA ALA A 64 1.80 -16.13 -6.61
C ALA A 64 0.78 -15.45 -7.52
N LYS A 65 0.42 -14.20 -7.20
CA LYS A 65 -0.56 -13.41 -7.95
C LYS A 65 -0.12 -13.57 -9.39
N ASN A 66 -0.88 -14.35 -10.17
CA ASN A 66 -0.59 -14.57 -11.59
C ASN A 66 -0.39 -13.16 -12.17
N LEU A 67 0.86 -12.86 -12.57
CA LEU A 67 1.27 -11.59 -13.14
C LEU A 67 0.56 -11.47 -14.50
N LYS A 68 -0.71 -11.12 -14.42
CA LYS A 68 -1.67 -11.05 -15.49
C LYS A 68 -1.14 -10.05 -16.52
N ASN A 69 -0.72 -10.56 -17.67
CA ASN A 69 -0.19 -9.84 -18.83
C ASN A 69 0.75 -8.70 -18.41
N VAL A 70 2.04 -9.01 -18.32
CA VAL A 70 3.05 -7.98 -18.08
C VAL A 70 2.81 -6.84 -19.06
N ASP A 71 2.59 -5.64 -18.53
CA ASP A 71 2.39 -4.45 -19.35
C ASP A 71 3.68 -4.24 -20.15
N GLN A 72 3.66 -4.64 -21.43
CA GLN A 72 4.82 -4.63 -22.31
C GLN A 72 5.45 -3.23 -22.38
N THR A 73 4.64 -2.19 -22.16
CA THR A 73 5.09 -0.80 -22.10
C THR A 73 6.01 -0.53 -20.90
N MET A 74 5.71 -1.08 -19.72
CA MET A 74 6.56 -0.95 -18.52
C MET A 74 7.85 -1.75 -18.65
N LEU A 75 7.80 -2.96 -19.23
CA LEU A 75 9.01 -3.74 -19.49
C LEU A 75 9.96 -3.01 -20.44
N THR A 76 9.43 -2.44 -21.52
CA THR A 76 10.25 -1.67 -22.47
C THR A 76 10.82 -0.41 -21.85
N HIS A 77 10.10 0.26 -20.94
CA HIS A 77 10.62 1.38 -20.17
C HIS A 77 11.84 0.98 -19.33
N TYR A 78 11.74 -0.09 -18.53
CA TYR A 78 12.85 -0.52 -17.67
C TYR A 78 14.05 -1.05 -18.45
N ARG A 79 13.82 -1.76 -19.57
CA ARG A 79 14.91 -2.17 -20.46
C ARG A 79 15.65 -0.98 -21.09
N LYS A 80 14.91 0.08 -21.46
CA LYS A 80 15.52 1.33 -21.95
C LYS A 80 16.34 2.05 -20.87
N ALA A 81 15.99 1.87 -19.61
CA ALA A 81 16.77 2.34 -18.47
C ALA A 81 18.03 1.48 -18.18
N GLY A 82 18.30 0.44 -19.00
CA GLY A 82 19.52 -0.35 -18.91
C GLY A 82 19.46 -1.54 -17.95
N MET A 83 18.28 -1.90 -17.44
CA MET A 83 18.11 -3.00 -16.48
C MET A 83 18.12 -4.38 -17.17
N SER A 84 18.73 -5.38 -16.51
CA SER A 84 18.61 -6.78 -16.91
C SER A 84 17.20 -7.33 -16.64
N ASP A 85 16.82 -8.45 -17.25
CA ASP A 85 15.50 -9.05 -17.02
C ASP A 85 15.35 -9.52 -15.55
N GLU A 86 16.43 -9.97 -14.92
CA GLU A 86 16.49 -10.33 -13.50
C GLU A 86 16.30 -9.10 -12.60
N ASP A 87 16.99 -7.99 -12.90
CA ASP A 87 16.84 -6.74 -12.13
C ASP A 87 15.42 -6.19 -12.27
N ILE A 88 14.82 -6.30 -13.47
CA ILE A 88 13.44 -5.89 -13.71
C ILE A 88 12.48 -6.73 -12.87
N GLN A 89 12.71 -8.04 -12.77
CA GLN A 89 11.89 -8.89 -11.93
C GLN A 89 12.00 -8.49 -10.46
N PHE A 90 13.23 -8.36 -9.93
CA PHE A 90 13.47 -7.96 -8.55
C PHE A 90 12.85 -6.59 -8.23
N PHE A 91 13.04 -5.62 -9.13
CA PHE A 91 12.45 -4.30 -9.02
C PHE A 91 10.92 -4.37 -8.92
N ARG A 92 10.29 -5.13 -9.83
CA ARG A 92 8.82 -5.26 -9.85
C ARG A 92 8.28 -5.96 -8.61
N GLU A 93 8.97 -6.95 -8.09
CA GLU A 93 8.61 -7.63 -6.84
C GLU A 93 8.71 -6.64 -5.66
N THR A 94 9.83 -5.91 -5.56
CA THR A 94 10.03 -4.88 -4.54
C THR A 94 8.94 -3.81 -4.59
N MET A 95 8.65 -3.27 -5.78
CA MET A 95 7.60 -2.27 -5.96
C MET A 95 6.20 -2.84 -5.73
N SER A 96 5.94 -4.10 -6.05
CA SER A 96 4.66 -4.73 -5.72
C SER A 96 4.46 -4.79 -4.20
N THR A 97 5.49 -5.18 -3.45
CA THR A 97 5.46 -5.22 -1.99
C THR A 97 5.25 -3.84 -1.39
N ALA A 98 6.04 -2.85 -1.84
CA ALA A 98 5.92 -1.47 -1.38
C ALA A 98 4.52 -0.90 -1.66
N LYS A 99 3.94 -1.22 -2.82
CA LYS A 99 2.56 -0.82 -3.13
C LYS A 99 1.55 -1.41 -2.15
N ASP A 100 1.63 -2.72 -1.89
CA ASP A 100 0.71 -3.39 -0.98
C ASP A 100 0.87 -2.80 0.45
N GLN A 101 2.09 -2.48 0.89
CA GLN A 101 2.37 -1.80 2.16
C GLN A 101 1.80 -0.37 2.22
N ILE A 102 1.91 0.43 1.16
CA ILE A 102 1.32 1.79 1.10
C ILE A 102 -0.21 1.72 1.15
N ASP A 103 -0.81 0.74 0.49
CA ASP A 103 -2.26 0.53 0.51
C ASP A 103 -2.72 0.08 1.91
N GLN A 104 -1.92 -0.72 2.63
CA GLN A 104 -2.16 -1.09 4.02
C GLN A 104 -2.00 0.11 4.97
N LEU A 105 -0.92 0.89 4.82
CA LEU A 105 -0.68 2.11 5.58
C LEU A 105 -1.87 3.08 5.46
N ASN A 106 -2.37 3.28 4.24
CA ASN A 106 -3.55 4.11 4.00
C ASN A 106 -4.79 3.62 4.76
N GLN A 107 -5.02 2.31 4.83
CA GLN A 107 -6.12 1.75 5.62
C GLN A 107 -5.89 1.95 7.12
N ASN A 108 -4.67 1.71 7.59
CA ASN A 108 -4.31 1.85 8.99
C ASN A 108 -4.50 3.29 9.48
N MET A 109 -4.01 4.27 8.71
CA MET A 109 -4.12 5.70 9.04
C MET A 109 -5.57 6.17 9.19
N GLN A 110 -6.50 5.54 8.47
CA GLN A 110 -7.94 5.87 8.55
C GLN A 110 -8.69 5.12 9.65
N SER A 111 -8.04 4.21 10.37
CA SER A 111 -8.72 3.27 11.27
C SER A 111 -9.12 3.86 12.62
N VAL A 112 -8.29 4.71 13.23
CA VAL A 112 -8.56 5.30 14.55
C VAL A 112 -8.32 6.81 14.57
N PRO A 113 -8.99 7.60 15.44
CA PRO A 113 -8.93 9.06 15.41
C PRO A 113 -7.51 9.64 15.50
N LYS A 114 -6.64 9.05 16.34
CA LYS A 114 -5.27 9.56 16.55
C LYS A 114 -4.40 9.39 15.30
N LEU A 115 -4.51 8.26 14.61
CA LEU A 115 -3.82 8.04 13.33
C LEU A 115 -4.38 8.94 12.23
N ARG A 116 -5.70 9.20 12.20
CA ARG A 116 -6.30 10.16 11.25
C ARG A 116 -5.76 11.57 11.44
N ALA A 117 -5.55 11.99 12.68
CA ALA A 117 -4.96 13.29 12.98
C ALA A 117 -3.51 13.36 12.44
N ILE A 118 -2.70 12.31 12.65
CA ILE A 118 -1.34 12.24 12.08
C ILE A 118 -1.40 12.30 10.54
N GLU A 119 -2.31 11.56 9.91
CA GLU A 119 -2.48 11.61 8.45
C GLU A 119 -2.84 13.01 7.95
N LEU A 120 -3.71 13.73 8.66
CA LEU A 120 -4.09 15.08 8.31
C LEU A 120 -2.93 16.08 8.42
N HIS A 121 -2.07 15.93 9.42
CA HIS A 121 -0.99 16.88 9.70
C HIS A 121 0.30 16.58 8.93
N SER A 122 0.66 15.30 8.79
CA SER A 122 1.94 14.89 8.24
C SER A 122 1.82 14.20 6.89
N GLU A 123 0.62 13.88 6.42
CA GLU A 123 0.33 13.25 5.12
C GLU A 123 1.29 12.08 4.73
N PRO A 124 1.69 11.16 5.64
CA PRO A 124 2.67 10.12 5.33
C PRO A 124 2.27 9.26 4.14
N VAL A 125 0.98 8.96 3.95
CA VAL A 125 0.51 8.17 2.79
C VAL A 125 0.79 8.87 1.47
N LYS A 126 0.59 10.19 1.41
CA LYS A 126 0.85 11.00 0.22
C LYS A 126 2.33 11.02 -0.11
N VAL A 127 3.18 11.21 0.91
CA VAL A 127 4.64 11.18 0.76
C VAL A 127 5.11 9.80 0.28
N SER A 128 4.63 8.72 0.89
CA SER A 128 4.97 7.36 0.44
C SER A 128 4.57 7.10 -1.02
N ARG A 129 3.40 7.60 -1.46
CA ARG A 129 2.98 7.51 -2.87
C ARG A 129 3.86 8.34 -3.80
N ALA A 130 4.36 9.49 -3.34
CA ALA A 130 5.28 10.32 -4.10
C ALA A 130 6.62 9.60 -4.28
N ILE A 131 7.22 9.08 -3.20
CA ILE A 131 8.44 8.24 -3.25
C ILE A 131 8.25 7.08 -4.23
N PHE A 132 7.15 6.34 -4.09
CA PHE A 132 6.83 5.22 -4.98
C PHE A 132 6.79 5.65 -6.45
N LYS A 133 6.12 6.77 -6.75
CA LYS A 133 6.00 7.28 -8.12
C LYS A 133 7.35 7.69 -8.69
N THR A 134 8.20 8.34 -7.89
CA THR A 134 9.57 8.71 -8.30
C THR A 134 10.38 7.48 -8.65
N ILE A 135 10.38 6.44 -7.82
CA ILE A 135 11.13 5.21 -8.08
C ILE A 135 10.61 4.47 -9.32
N VAL A 136 9.29 4.43 -9.54
CA VAL A 136 8.71 3.82 -10.76
C VAL A 136 9.10 4.58 -12.03
N ALA A 137 9.15 5.91 -11.96
CA ALA A 137 9.58 6.74 -13.08
C ALA A 137 11.09 6.58 -13.35
N GLU A 138 11.89 6.48 -12.29
CA GLU A 138 13.35 6.43 -12.34
C GLU A 138 13.87 5.21 -11.56
N PRO A 139 13.85 4.02 -12.15
CA PRO A 139 14.19 2.78 -11.44
C PRO A 139 15.62 2.76 -10.90
N GLN A 140 16.54 3.53 -11.50
CA GLN A 140 17.90 3.70 -10.98
C GLN A 140 17.96 4.32 -9.57
N LYS A 141 16.94 5.09 -9.17
CA LYS A 141 16.86 5.70 -7.83
C LYS A 141 16.44 4.69 -6.74
N LEU A 142 16.22 3.41 -7.07
CA LEU A 142 15.85 2.37 -6.09
C LEU A 142 16.86 2.25 -4.95
N HIS A 143 18.15 2.37 -5.23
CA HIS A 143 19.19 2.30 -4.20
C HIS A 143 19.09 3.46 -3.19
N ALA A 144 18.81 4.67 -3.68
CA ALA A 144 18.62 5.85 -2.84
C ALA A 144 17.39 5.72 -1.93
N ALA A 145 16.37 4.98 -2.36
CA ALA A 145 15.16 4.71 -1.57
C ALA A 145 15.20 3.41 -0.74
N SER A 146 16.35 2.73 -0.65
CA SER A 146 16.45 1.41 0.00
C SER A 146 16.02 1.43 1.47
N ASP A 147 16.42 2.46 2.21
CA ASP A 147 16.07 2.66 3.61
C ASP A 147 14.55 2.81 3.81
N PHE A 148 13.92 3.61 2.95
CA PHE A 148 12.46 3.75 2.93
C PHE A 148 11.78 2.41 2.66
N LEU A 149 12.19 1.71 1.59
CA LEU A 149 11.55 0.47 1.11
C LEU A 149 11.67 -0.69 2.10
N TYR A 150 12.84 -0.88 2.72
CA TYR A 150 13.12 -2.07 3.52
C TYR A 150 13.04 -1.84 5.02
N ARG A 151 13.05 -0.59 5.49
CA ARG A 151 13.06 -0.27 6.92
C ARG A 151 11.90 0.63 7.32
N HIS A 152 11.82 1.83 6.76
CA HIS A 152 10.89 2.85 7.28
C HIS A 152 9.43 2.52 6.95
N LEU A 153 9.12 2.18 5.69
CA LEU A 153 7.76 1.83 5.28
C LEU A 153 7.24 0.56 5.97
N PRO A 154 7.98 -0.58 6.02
CA PRO A 154 7.54 -1.76 6.75
C PRO A 154 7.32 -1.49 8.24
N THR A 155 8.22 -0.72 8.88
CA THR A 155 8.11 -0.37 10.30
C THR A 155 6.88 0.51 10.56
N MET A 156 6.59 1.47 9.70
CA MET A 156 5.39 2.31 9.79
C MET A 156 4.11 1.47 9.74
N VAL A 157 4.04 0.51 8.80
CA VAL A 157 2.90 -0.39 8.69
C VAL A 157 2.73 -1.22 9.96
N ASP A 158 3.79 -1.87 10.44
CA ASP A 158 3.76 -2.69 11.66
C ASP A 158 3.37 -1.88 12.92
N LEU A 159 3.95 -0.68 13.10
CA LEU A 159 3.62 0.20 14.23
C LEU A 159 2.17 0.65 14.20
N THR A 160 1.65 1.01 13.03
CA THR A 160 0.25 1.43 12.90
C THR A 160 -0.73 0.27 13.13
N GLU A 161 -0.40 -0.95 12.70
CA GLU A 161 -1.19 -2.15 13.00
C GLU A 161 -1.23 -2.44 14.50
N LYS A 162 -0.07 -2.42 15.16
CA LYS A 162 0.04 -2.61 16.62
C LYS A 162 -0.72 -1.53 17.40
N HIS A 163 -0.60 -0.27 16.98
CA HIS A 163 -1.35 0.84 17.57
C HIS A 163 -2.86 0.62 17.46
N ILE A 164 -3.36 0.20 16.29
CA ILE A 164 -4.78 -0.11 16.08
C ILE A 164 -5.25 -1.26 16.96
N ALA A 165 -4.45 -2.33 17.06
CA ALA A 165 -4.77 -3.49 17.88
C ALA A 165 -4.96 -3.07 19.35
N ILE A 166 -3.98 -2.35 19.91
CA ILE A 166 -4.04 -1.86 21.30
C ILE A 166 -5.19 -0.86 21.49
N SER A 167 -5.42 0.03 20.53
CA SER A 167 -6.51 1.01 20.60
C SER A 167 -7.90 0.35 20.66
N LYS A 168 -8.05 -0.88 20.16
CA LYS A 168 -9.31 -1.64 20.17
C LYS A 168 -9.49 -2.54 21.39
N HIS A 169 -8.50 -2.67 22.28
CA HIS A 169 -8.65 -3.45 23.51
C HIS A 169 -9.78 -2.90 24.39
N GLU A 170 -10.63 -3.78 24.95
CA GLU A 170 -11.78 -3.39 25.78
C GLU A 170 -11.35 -2.87 27.16
N VAL A 171 -10.35 -3.52 27.76
CA VAL A 171 -9.75 -3.10 29.04
C VAL A 171 -8.47 -2.33 28.74
N LYS A 172 -8.44 -1.04 29.12
CA LYS A 172 -7.26 -0.17 29.00
C LYS A 172 -6.91 0.39 30.37
N ASP A 173 -5.71 0.12 30.84
CA ASP A 173 -5.16 0.76 32.02
C ASP A 173 -4.36 2.02 31.66
N LYS A 174 -3.83 2.71 32.67
CA LYS A 174 -3.03 3.93 32.49
C LYS A 174 -1.77 3.69 31.65
N ASP A 175 -1.13 2.54 31.81
CA ASP A 175 0.09 2.20 31.09
C ASP A 175 -0.21 1.96 29.59
N THR A 176 -1.36 1.37 29.27
CA THR A 176 -1.85 1.18 27.91
C THR A 176 -2.00 2.52 27.16
N TYR A 177 -2.59 3.53 27.81
CA TYR A 177 -2.68 4.87 27.20
C TYR A 177 -1.31 5.51 27.00
N THR A 178 -0.36 5.29 27.91
CA THR A 178 1.01 5.77 27.79
C THR A 178 1.73 5.16 26.58
N VAL A 179 1.53 3.86 26.35
CA VAL A 179 2.07 3.15 25.16
C VAL A 179 1.40 3.64 23.88
N LEU A 180 0.08 3.87 23.89
CA LEU A 180 -0.64 4.45 22.75
C LEU A 180 -0.16 5.86 22.41
N ASP A 181 0.20 6.66 23.42
CA ASP A 181 0.75 8.00 23.20
C ASP A 181 2.16 7.94 22.60
N LYS A 182 3.06 7.16 23.21
CA LYS A 182 4.41 6.94 22.70
C LYS A 182 4.42 6.41 21.27
N SER A 183 3.58 5.42 20.96
CA SER A 183 3.49 4.89 19.59
C SER A 183 2.99 5.93 18.60
N ALA A 184 2.02 6.78 18.98
CA ALA A 184 1.58 7.87 18.12
C ALA A 184 2.68 8.91 17.86
N THR A 185 3.50 9.24 18.87
CA THR A 185 4.69 10.10 18.69
C THR A 185 5.68 9.47 17.71
N VAL A 186 6.05 8.22 17.90
CA VAL A 186 6.98 7.52 16.99
C VAL A 186 6.44 7.44 15.56
N ILE A 187 5.13 7.21 15.40
CA ILE A 187 4.49 7.22 14.07
C ILE A 187 4.57 8.61 13.43
N SER A 188 4.43 9.68 14.22
CA SER A 188 4.59 11.06 13.74
C SER A 188 6.04 11.35 13.34
N ASP A 189 7.01 10.91 14.12
CA ASP A 189 8.44 11.09 13.81
C ASP A 189 8.82 10.33 12.55
N LEU A 190 8.32 9.10 12.40
CA LEU A 190 8.53 8.30 11.19
C LEU A 190 7.84 8.91 9.95
N ALA A 191 6.76 9.67 10.14
CA ALA A 191 6.13 10.44 9.07
C ALA A 191 6.98 11.64 8.63
N GLN A 192 7.75 12.24 9.54
CA GLN A 192 8.77 13.23 9.17
C GLN A 192 9.94 12.56 8.46
N GLN A 193 10.41 11.41 8.94
CA GLN A 193 11.46 10.65 8.26
C GLN A 193 11.10 10.31 6.80
N PHE A 194 9.83 10.03 6.49
CA PHE A 194 9.40 9.83 5.10
C PHE A 194 9.59 11.09 4.24
N ARG A 195 9.46 12.29 4.81
CA ARG A 195 9.69 13.55 4.09
C ARG A 195 11.18 13.72 3.81
N ASP A 196 12.02 13.40 4.78
CA ASP A 196 13.47 13.43 4.63
C ASP A 196 13.94 12.41 3.57
N ASP A 197 13.37 11.19 3.60
CA ASP A 197 13.62 10.16 2.59
C ASP A 197 13.20 10.64 1.19
N TYR A 198 12.07 11.35 1.08
CA TYR A 198 11.61 11.92 -0.18
C TYR A 198 12.51 13.06 -0.67
N GLU A 199 12.91 13.96 0.22
CA GLU A 199 13.82 15.07 -0.09
C GLU A 199 15.17 14.55 -0.58
N ALA A 200 15.75 13.58 0.11
CA ALA A 200 16.98 12.92 -0.32
C ALA A 200 16.84 12.25 -1.69
N LEU A 201 15.67 11.69 -1.99
CA LEU A 201 15.40 11.03 -3.26
C LEU A 201 15.30 12.00 -4.46
N VAL A 202 14.87 13.23 -4.22
CA VAL A 202 14.70 14.27 -5.27
C VAL A 202 15.74 15.38 -5.20
N ALA A 203 16.74 15.26 -4.33
CA ALA A 203 17.74 16.29 -4.07
C ALA A 203 18.48 16.72 -5.35
N ASP A 204 18.86 15.75 -6.19
CA ASP A 204 19.54 16.00 -7.47
C ASP A 204 18.66 16.87 -8.39
N ASP A 205 17.38 16.52 -8.54
CA ASP A 205 16.43 17.26 -9.38
C ASP A 205 16.16 18.68 -8.87
N LEU A 206 16.18 18.87 -7.54
CA LEU A 206 16.01 20.19 -6.91
C LEU A 206 17.24 21.08 -7.10
N SER A 207 18.45 20.49 -7.06
CA SER A 207 19.70 21.23 -7.25
C SER A 207 19.83 21.80 -8.67
N ASP A 208 19.36 21.06 -9.67
CA ASP A 208 19.37 21.50 -11.07
C ASP A 208 18.42 22.69 -11.29
N ILE A 209 17.24 22.67 -10.66
CA ILE A 209 16.26 23.76 -10.76
C ILE A 209 16.77 25.06 -10.11
N ASP A 210 17.49 25.00 -9.00
CA ASP A 210 18.04 26.21 -8.35
C ASP A 210 19.08 26.92 -9.23
N VAL A 211 19.91 26.13 -9.92
CA VAL A 211 20.86 26.64 -10.93
C VAL A 211 20.10 27.27 -12.09
N ASP A 212 19.09 26.59 -12.64
CA ASP A 212 18.29 27.10 -13.75
C ASP A 212 17.54 28.38 -13.40
N ILE A 213 17.00 28.48 -12.18
CA ILE A 213 16.37 29.70 -11.66
C ILE A 213 17.39 30.83 -11.54
N THR A 214 18.57 30.55 -10.99
CA THR A 214 19.63 31.56 -10.83
C THR A 214 20.12 32.08 -12.20
N LEU A 215 20.28 31.19 -13.18
CA LEU A 215 20.64 31.55 -14.55
C LEU A 215 19.53 32.36 -15.24
N ALA A 216 18.27 31.96 -15.09
CA ALA A 216 17.12 32.70 -15.61
C ALA A 216 17.01 34.09 -14.98
N GLN A 217 17.19 34.22 -13.67
CA GLN A 217 17.20 35.51 -12.97
C GLN A 217 18.35 36.40 -13.43
N ALA A 218 19.55 35.83 -13.62
CA ALA A 218 20.70 36.56 -14.15
C ALA A 218 20.45 37.06 -15.59
N ALA A 219 19.83 36.23 -16.44
CA ALA A 219 19.45 36.61 -17.80
C ALA A 219 18.40 37.73 -17.84
N LEU A 220 17.39 37.65 -16.97
CA LEU A 220 16.37 38.71 -16.82
C LEU A 220 16.98 40.01 -16.31
N LYS A 221 17.92 39.95 -15.35
CA LYS A 221 18.60 41.14 -14.85
C LYS A 221 19.45 41.78 -15.94
N LYS A 222 20.19 40.98 -16.73
CA LYS A 222 21.01 41.46 -17.85
C LYS A 222 20.18 42.13 -18.95
N SER A 223 19.02 41.58 -19.29
CA SER A 223 18.13 42.18 -20.30
C SER A 223 17.49 43.48 -19.80
N GLN A 224 17.16 43.58 -18.51
CA GLN A 224 16.65 44.81 -17.90
C GLN A 224 17.71 45.91 -17.80
N THR A 225 18.98 45.56 -17.56
CA THR A 225 20.07 46.55 -17.56
C THR A 225 20.38 47.05 -18.97
N ALA A 226 20.42 46.17 -19.97
CA ALA A 226 20.65 46.54 -21.36
C ALA A 226 19.53 47.43 -21.94
N ALA A 227 18.27 47.21 -21.51
CA ALA A 227 17.14 48.06 -21.91
C ALA A 227 17.11 49.43 -21.20
N LYS A 228 17.82 49.58 -20.07
CA LYS A 228 18.00 50.87 -19.39
C LYS A 228 19.12 51.68 -20.03
N GLU A 229 20.25 51.04 -20.33
CA GLU A 229 21.39 51.69 -21.00
C GLU A 229 21.01 52.22 -22.39
N SER A 230 20.18 51.50 -23.16
CA SER A 230 19.69 51.98 -24.47
C SER A 230 18.74 53.18 -24.41
N ASN A 231 18.13 53.47 -23.26
CA ASN A 231 17.22 54.60 -23.06
C ASN A 231 17.94 55.86 -22.53
N ASP A 232 19.12 55.69 -21.94
CA ASP A 232 19.93 56.81 -21.43
C ASP A 232 20.87 57.38 -22.52
N ASP A 233 21.19 56.62 -23.56
CA ASP A 233 21.99 57.07 -24.72
C ASP A 233 21.19 57.88 -25.77
N GLU A 234 19.86 57.99 -25.63
CA GLU A 234 18.97 58.78 -26.51
C GLU A 234 18.58 60.17 -25.95
N GLN A 235 19.15 60.62 -24.81
CA GLN A 235 18.92 61.96 -24.23
C GLN A 235 20.09 62.93 -24.36
#